data_AF-A0A9Q1J4M6-F1
#
_entry.id   AF-A0A9Q1J4M6-F1
#
_cell.length_a   1.000
_cell.length_b   1.000
_cell.length_c   1.000
_cell.angle_alpha   90.00
_cell.angle_beta   90.00
_cell.angle_gamma   90.00
#
_symmetry.space_group_name_H-M   'P 1'
#
loop_
_entity.id
_entity.type
_entity.pdbx_description
1 polymer ?
#
loop_
_entity_poly.entity_id
_entity_poly.type
_entity_poly.pdbx_seq_one_letter_code
_entity_poly.pdbx_strand_id
1 'polypeptide(L)'
;MLYMLDLWLREITLQPNKIFGGLAMFFFGDLMQLKPCQARYIFDEPQCPDYKLAFHIQSHWEQFEVITLEENHRQGEDHGYADILNRLRVGHQTEEDLAVLRTRIRPDTVGATYISCTDATVNKQNNLRLDELKTELLEIGAINHHPAILNFKPKVSSKGTVGNSAFLQTLRVKVGARVMLIHNLDTFDCLTNDSRGTLAAVIKDKLGSVIKMMIMFDEECQGAYKRRSQPQLQLKYPGCTPIEKVQFTYSLSKKQTQASSTATVYQFPLVVCYAATCHKFQGQEIAKPQKSAMDFRTVFQPAMGYVMLSRVPSLEQLHIIDSLPEANLYVDLNAMMELRRMESVSVTHVTLMTQKDNPPMREIRRIAQVAWETVAHSGDKRDEDPKVLATQSSSNVPLEPEDSVVSILKNTAPYASQDHSSHHDSVKGRWKGGQNKPQGGDIHHLTGGEKGDNGYFSHQEKNAGGSLHS
;
A
#
# COMPACT_ATOMS: atom_id res chain seq x y z
N MET A 1 2.62 -2.27 -12.95
CA MET A 1 1.86 -1.13 -12.37
C MET A 1 2.38 0.19 -12.92
N LEU A 2 3.66 0.53 -12.73
CA LEU A 2 4.28 1.76 -13.25
C LEU A 2 3.98 2.05 -14.73
N TYR A 3 4.19 1.07 -15.60
CA TYR A 3 3.94 1.18 -17.05
C TYR A 3 2.47 1.51 -17.38
N MET A 4 1.53 0.92 -16.65
CA MET A 4 0.11 1.18 -16.85
C MET A 4 -0.26 2.59 -16.36
N LEU A 5 0.31 3.01 -15.23
CA LEU A 5 0.14 4.36 -14.69
C LEU A 5 0.70 5.41 -15.67
N ASP A 6 1.90 5.18 -16.19
CA ASP A 6 2.52 6.02 -17.21
C ASP A 6 1.61 6.19 -18.43
N LEU A 7 1.10 5.09 -19.00
CA LEU A 7 0.18 5.13 -20.13
C LEU A 7 -1.10 5.93 -19.83
N TRP A 8 -1.74 5.69 -18.68
CA TRP A 8 -2.93 6.44 -18.29
C TRP A 8 -2.64 7.93 -18.13
N LEU A 9 -1.52 8.30 -17.51
CA LEU A 9 -1.18 9.70 -17.31
C LEU A 9 -0.86 10.40 -18.64
N ARG A 10 -0.15 9.73 -19.56
CA ARG A 10 0.09 10.24 -20.93
C ARG A 10 -1.21 10.50 -21.68
N GLU A 11 -2.18 9.59 -21.56
CA GLU A 11 -3.50 9.71 -22.19
C GLU A 11 -4.29 10.87 -21.57
N ILE A 12 -4.37 10.94 -20.24
CA ILE A 12 -5.14 11.95 -19.51
C ILE A 12 -4.57 13.36 -19.71
N THR A 13 -3.24 13.52 -19.68
CA THR A 13 -2.61 14.84 -19.88
C THR A 13 -2.43 15.21 -21.34
N LEU A 14 -2.76 14.30 -22.27
CA LEU A 14 -2.54 14.45 -23.71
C LEU A 14 -1.07 14.75 -24.06
N GLN A 15 -0.13 14.15 -23.32
CA GLN A 15 1.32 14.29 -23.51
C GLN A 15 1.95 12.92 -23.78
N PRO A 16 1.71 12.30 -24.96
CA PRO A 16 2.14 10.93 -25.25
C PRO A 16 3.67 10.72 -25.23
N ASN A 17 4.43 11.80 -25.46
CA ASN A 17 5.88 11.76 -25.56
C ASN A 17 6.60 12.08 -24.23
N LYS A 18 5.85 12.41 -23.17
CA LYS A 18 6.44 12.70 -21.85
C LYS A 18 6.13 11.55 -20.90
N ILE A 19 7.16 11.05 -20.23
CA ILE A 19 6.97 10.05 -19.17
C ILE A 19 6.04 10.61 -18.08
N PHE A 20 5.12 9.79 -17.61
CA PHE A 20 4.00 10.10 -16.73
C PHE A 20 3.17 11.31 -17.17
N GLY A 21 3.09 11.56 -18.49
CA GLY A 21 2.37 12.69 -19.02
C GLY A 21 2.95 14.05 -18.64
N GLY A 22 4.23 14.10 -18.24
CA GLY A 22 4.92 15.32 -17.79
C GLY A 22 4.64 15.73 -16.35
N LEU A 23 3.98 14.89 -15.57
CA LEU A 23 3.72 15.14 -14.16
C LEU A 23 4.93 14.80 -13.29
N ALA A 24 5.13 15.58 -12.22
CA ALA A 24 6.09 15.25 -11.18
C ALA A 24 5.55 14.10 -10.32
N MET A 25 6.31 13.01 -10.24
CA MET A 25 5.92 11.80 -9.52
C MET A 25 6.79 11.62 -8.28
N PHE A 26 6.14 11.45 -7.12
CA PHE A 26 6.81 11.16 -5.86
C PHE A 26 6.34 9.82 -5.33
N PHE A 27 7.27 8.91 -5.10
CA PHE A 27 7.00 7.61 -4.50
C PHE A 27 7.64 7.53 -3.12
N PHE A 28 6.87 7.09 -2.14
CA PHE A 28 7.32 6.93 -0.76
C PHE A 28 7.10 5.48 -0.34
N GLY A 29 8.07 4.90 0.37
CA GLY A 29 7.94 3.55 0.88
C GLY A 29 9.24 3.02 1.46
N ASP A 30 9.12 1.86 2.10
CA ASP A 30 10.24 1.09 2.63
C ASP A 30 10.20 -0.30 1.97
N LEU A 31 11.17 -0.59 1.10
CA LEU A 31 11.25 -1.86 0.37
C LEU A 31 11.45 -3.06 1.30
N MET A 32 11.96 -2.84 2.52
CA MET A 32 12.17 -3.89 3.51
C MET A 32 10.89 -4.27 4.28
N GLN A 33 9.75 -3.67 3.93
CA GLN A 33 8.44 -4.11 4.42
C GLN A 33 7.83 -5.19 3.53
N LEU A 34 6.54 -5.49 3.74
CA LEU A 34 5.85 -6.54 3.01
C LEU A 34 5.78 -6.24 1.51
N LYS A 35 6.05 -7.27 0.71
CA LYS A 35 5.79 -7.24 -0.71
C LYS A 35 4.30 -7.00 -1.00
N PRO A 36 3.96 -6.40 -2.16
CA PRO A 36 2.58 -6.26 -2.60
C PRO A 36 1.81 -7.60 -2.56
N CYS A 37 0.64 -7.62 -1.92
CA CYS A 37 -0.20 -8.80 -1.83
C CYS A 37 -0.63 -9.28 -3.23
N GLN A 38 -0.33 -10.53 -3.58
CA GLN A 38 -0.67 -11.14 -4.88
C GLN A 38 -0.11 -10.38 -6.10
N ALA A 39 0.89 -9.52 -5.88
CA ALA A 39 1.53 -8.74 -6.92
C ALA A 39 3.05 -8.90 -6.85
N ARG A 40 3.71 -8.44 -7.91
CA ARG A 40 5.16 -8.41 -8.05
C ARG A 40 5.72 -7.13 -7.43
N TYR A 41 7.02 -7.08 -7.15
CA TYR A 41 7.67 -5.84 -6.78
C TYR A 41 7.57 -4.82 -7.90
N ILE A 42 7.64 -3.54 -7.53
CA ILE A 42 7.54 -2.43 -8.49
C ILE A 42 8.70 -2.42 -9.49
N PHE A 43 9.85 -2.97 -9.09
CA PHE A 43 11.08 -3.11 -9.85
C PHE A 43 11.18 -4.45 -10.62
N ASP A 44 10.25 -5.38 -10.42
CA ASP A 44 10.24 -6.64 -11.16
C ASP A 44 9.83 -6.42 -12.63
N GLU A 45 10.37 -7.26 -13.52
CA GLU A 45 9.94 -7.30 -14.93
C GLU A 45 8.41 -7.45 -15.05
N PRO A 46 7.74 -6.59 -15.85
CA PRO A 46 6.29 -6.66 -16.04
C PRO A 46 5.88 -7.93 -16.80
N GLN A 47 4.66 -8.43 -16.55
CA GLN A 47 4.16 -9.63 -17.24
C GLN A 47 3.64 -9.35 -18.65
N CYS A 48 3.14 -8.14 -18.91
CA CYS A 48 2.63 -7.74 -20.21
C CYS A 48 3.77 -7.67 -21.24
N PRO A 49 3.70 -8.39 -22.37
CA PRO A 49 4.73 -8.37 -23.40
C PRO A 49 5.10 -6.97 -23.89
N ASP A 50 4.12 -6.10 -24.09
CA ASP A 50 4.35 -4.72 -24.54
C ASP A 50 5.18 -3.93 -23.52
N TYR A 51 4.95 -4.16 -22.23
CA TYR A 51 5.70 -3.49 -21.15
C TYR A 51 7.09 -4.09 -20.97
N LYS A 52 7.29 -5.37 -21.31
CA LYS A 52 8.61 -6.02 -21.23
C LYS A 52 9.60 -5.37 -22.17
N LEU A 53 9.20 -5.10 -23.41
CA LEU A 53 10.08 -4.43 -24.37
C LEU A 53 10.55 -3.07 -23.84
N ALA A 54 9.61 -2.25 -23.35
CA ALA A 54 9.94 -0.96 -22.74
C ALA A 54 10.84 -1.12 -21.51
N PHE A 55 10.61 -2.11 -20.66
CA PHE A 55 11.44 -2.41 -19.48
C PHE A 55 12.88 -2.79 -19.85
N HIS A 56 13.07 -3.63 -20.87
CA HIS A 56 14.39 -4.08 -21.32
C HIS A 56 15.17 -2.97 -22.04
N ILE A 57 14.49 -1.99 -22.65
CA ILE A 57 15.12 -0.79 -23.20
C ILE A 57 15.50 0.16 -22.06
N GLN A 58 14.53 0.52 -21.22
CA GLN A 58 14.74 1.40 -20.07
C GLN A 58 13.66 1.16 -18.99
N SER A 59 14.08 0.69 -17.83
CA SER A 59 13.19 0.52 -16.68
C SER A 59 12.60 1.86 -16.24
N HIS A 60 11.28 1.95 -16.06
CA HIS A 60 10.65 3.16 -15.50
C HIS A 60 11.05 3.36 -14.04
N TRP A 61 11.33 2.28 -13.32
CA TRP A 61 11.73 2.34 -11.91
C TRP A 61 13.13 2.94 -11.75
N GLU A 62 14.06 2.60 -12.64
CA GLU A 62 15.45 3.08 -12.57
C GLU A 62 15.62 4.53 -13.04
N GLN A 63 14.57 5.12 -13.62
CA GLN A 63 14.57 6.53 -14.04
C GLN A 63 14.29 7.51 -12.91
N PHE A 64 13.87 7.04 -11.74
CA PHE A 64 13.63 7.89 -10.58
C PHE A 64 14.93 8.27 -9.88
N GLU A 65 14.99 9.54 -9.46
CA GLU A 65 15.97 9.97 -8.47
C GLU A 65 15.66 9.33 -7.12
N VAL A 66 16.69 8.81 -6.46
CA VAL A 66 16.55 8.13 -5.17
C VAL A 66 17.03 9.05 -4.06
N ILE A 67 16.16 9.27 -3.08
CA ILE A 67 16.47 9.97 -1.83
C ILE A 67 16.26 9.00 -0.68
N THR A 68 17.33 8.74 0.08
CA THR A 68 17.25 7.95 1.30
C THR A 68 17.09 8.88 2.49
N LEU A 69 16.06 8.63 3.31
CA LEU A 69 15.88 9.30 4.60
C LEU A 69 16.61 8.48 5.67
N GLU A 70 17.54 9.11 6.39
CA GLU A 70 18.37 8.45 7.40
C GLU A 70 17.83 8.69 8.82
N GLU A 71 17.17 9.83 9.06
CA GLU A 71 16.59 10.16 10.36
C GLU A 71 15.23 9.50 10.54
N ASN A 72 15.09 8.69 11.60
CA ASN A 72 13.84 8.05 11.95
C ASN A 72 13.10 8.83 13.04
N HIS A 73 12.04 9.55 12.66
CA HIS A 73 11.22 10.35 13.58
C HIS A 73 10.18 9.55 14.38
N ARG A 74 9.92 8.27 14.02
CA ARG A 74 8.93 7.43 14.72
C ARG A 74 9.46 6.93 16.06
N GLN A 75 10.77 6.80 16.15
CA GLN A 75 11.47 6.28 17.29
C GLN A 75 11.66 7.43 18.30
N GLY A 76 10.75 7.50 19.28
CA GLY A 76 10.83 8.45 20.39
C GLY A 76 12.02 8.18 21.31
N GLU A 77 11.88 8.45 22.61
CA GLU A 77 12.96 8.37 23.62
C GLU A 77 13.69 6.99 23.73
N ASP A 78 13.16 5.92 23.14
CA ASP A 78 13.70 4.54 23.22
C ASP A 78 14.66 4.24 22.05
N HIS A 79 15.82 4.90 22.06
CA HIS A 79 16.87 4.71 21.05
C HIS A 79 17.39 3.26 20.98
N GLY A 80 17.32 2.50 22.09
CA GLY A 80 17.77 1.10 22.10
C GLY A 80 16.88 0.21 21.24
N TYR A 81 15.56 0.34 21.36
CA TYR A 81 14.62 -0.43 20.53
C TYR A 81 14.66 -0.02 19.06
N ALA A 82 14.82 1.27 18.81
CA ALA A 82 15.02 1.83 17.48
C ALA A 82 16.17 1.16 16.72
N ASP A 83 17.32 1.04 17.37
CA ASP A 83 18.50 0.41 16.83
C ASP A 83 18.31 -1.08 16.52
N ILE A 84 17.59 -1.80 17.40
CA ILE A 84 17.20 -3.20 17.16
C ILE A 84 16.36 -3.30 15.88
N LEU A 85 15.36 -2.42 15.72
CA LEU A 85 14.50 -2.40 14.53
C LEU A 85 15.29 -2.10 13.25
N ASN A 86 16.23 -1.16 13.30
CA ASN A 86 17.07 -0.80 12.15
C ASN A 86 17.98 -1.95 11.72
N ARG A 87 18.56 -2.69 12.67
CA ARG A 87 19.34 -3.92 12.38
C ARG A 87 18.46 -5.03 11.81
N LEU A 88 17.30 -5.27 12.43
CA LEU A 88 16.37 -6.32 12.00
C LEU A 88 15.77 -6.04 10.62
N ARG A 89 15.54 -4.77 10.27
CA ARG A 89 15.08 -4.31 8.94
C ARG A 89 15.93 -4.89 7.81
N VAL A 90 17.24 -5.00 8.02
CA VAL A 90 18.22 -5.47 7.02
C VAL A 90 18.81 -6.83 7.35
N GLY A 91 18.27 -7.54 8.35
CA GLY A 91 18.73 -8.89 8.70
C GLY A 91 20.08 -8.93 9.42
N HIS A 92 20.49 -7.85 10.08
CA HIS A 92 21.74 -7.73 10.85
C HIS A 92 21.51 -7.73 12.36
N GLN A 93 20.39 -8.30 12.83
CA GLN A 93 20.14 -8.43 14.27
C GLN A 93 21.21 -9.29 14.95
N THR A 94 21.65 -8.87 16.14
CA THR A 94 22.64 -9.59 16.95
C THR A 94 21.98 -10.47 18.00
N GLU A 95 22.77 -11.32 18.67
CA GLU A 95 22.25 -12.15 19.77
C GLU A 95 21.79 -11.29 20.95
N GLU A 96 22.43 -10.15 21.20
CA GLU A 96 22.01 -9.18 22.20
C GLU A 96 20.63 -8.57 21.88
N ASP A 97 20.38 -8.25 20.60
CA ASP A 97 19.07 -7.77 20.16
C ASP A 97 17.98 -8.81 20.44
N LEU A 98 18.26 -10.06 20.10
CA LEU A 98 17.33 -11.18 20.31
C LEU A 98 17.12 -11.44 21.80
N ALA A 99 18.17 -11.36 22.62
CA ALA A 99 18.06 -11.46 24.07
C ALA A 99 17.11 -10.39 24.64
N VAL A 100 17.23 -9.14 24.18
CA VAL A 100 16.31 -8.05 24.56
C VAL A 100 14.87 -8.36 24.16
N LEU A 101 14.63 -8.84 22.93
CA LEU A 101 13.29 -9.21 22.47
C LEU A 101 12.71 -10.39 23.28
N ARG A 102 13.52 -11.41 23.61
CA ARG A 102 13.09 -12.54 24.45
C ARG A 102 12.64 -12.09 25.84
N THR A 103 13.19 -10.99 26.37
CA THR A 103 12.69 -10.41 27.64
C THR A 103 11.25 -9.94 27.56
N ARG A 104 10.64 -9.83 26.37
CA ARG A 104 9.26 -9.40 26.13
C ARG A 104 8.29 -10.54 25.88
N ILE A 105 8.72 -11.79 26.02
CA ILE A 105 7.82 -12.94 26.05
C ILE A 105 6.94 -12.84 27.30
N ARG A 106 5.62 -12.71 27.11
CA ARG A 106 4.64 -12.48 28.18
C ARG A 106 3.40 -13.33 27.93
N PRO A 107 2.89 -14.07 28.94
CA PRO A 107 1.67 -14.85 28.80
C PRO A 107 0.41 -13.97 28.81
N ASP A 108 0.48 -12.80 29.47
CA ASP A 108 -0.66 -11.90 29.61
C ASP A 108 -0.75 -10.93 28.41
N THR A 109 -1.96 -10.86 27.85
CA THR A 109 -2.33 -10.03 26.70
C THR A 109 -3.55 -9.16 26.96
N VAL A 110 -3.97 -9.02 28.24
CA VAL A 110 -5.14 -8.22 28.61
C VAL A 110 -5.00 -6.80 28.09
N GLY A 111 -6.01 -6.34 27.35
CA GLY A 111 -6.07 -5.01 26.77
C GLY A 111 -5.10 -4.76 25.60
N ALA A 112 -4.28 -5.74 25.19
CA ALA A 112 -3.35 -5.58 24.10
C ALA A 112 -4.02 -5.86 22.74
N THR A 113 -3.63 -5.10 21.72
CA THR A 113 -4.02 -5.36 20.33
C THR A 113 -3.24 -6.55 19.80
N TYR A 114 -3.94 -7.60 19.38
CA TYR A 114 -3.30 -8.83 18.93
C TYR A 114 -2.92 -8.77 17.43
N ILE A 115 -1.68 -9.10 17.10
CA ILE A 115 -1.18 -9.14 15.72
C ILE A 115 -0.66 -10.54 15.40
N SER A 116 -1.14 -11.07 14.28
CA SER A 116 -0.70 -12.34 13.69
C SER A 116 -0.58 -12.21 12.18
N CYS A 117 0.06 -13.14 11.50
CA CYS A 117 0.14 -13.14 10.03
C CYS A 117 -1.02 -13.90 9.37
N THR A 118 -1.83 -14.67 10.13
CA THR A 118 -2.86 -15.56 9.56
C THR A 118 -4.28 -15.17 9.96
N ASP A 119 -5.21 -15.20 9.00
CA ASP A 119 -6.63 -14.92 9.25
C ASP A 119 -7.24 -15.90 10.25
N ALA A 120 -6.82 -17.18 10.22
CA ALA A 120 -7.34 -18.21 11.11
C ALA A 120 -7.07 -17.86 12.59
N THR A 121 -5.84 -17.44 12.91
CA THR A 121 -5.47 -17.04 14.27
C THR A 121 -6.17 -15.74 14.67
N VAL A 122 -6.23 -14.77 13.76
CA VAL A 122 -6.94 -13.51 13.98
C VAL A 122 -8.42 -13.74 14.28
N ASN A 123 -9.10 -14.56 13.49
CA ASN A 123 -10.52 -14.88 13.69
C ASN A 123 -10.74 -15.63 15.00
N LYS A 124 -9.86 -16.57 15.34
CA LYS A 124 -9.92 -17.28 16.64
C LYS A 124 -9.85 -16.30 17.80
N GLN A 125 -8.87 -15.38 17.79
CA GLN A 125 -8.70 -14.39 18.86
C GLN A 125 -9.87 -13.39 18.92
N ASN A 126 -10.34 -12.91 17.77
CA ASN A 126 -11.51 -12.04 17.70
C ASN A 126 -12.76 -12.69 18.29
N ASN A 127 -13.02 -13.97 17.96
CA ASN A 127 -14.16 -14.71 18.50
C ASN A 127 -14.02 -14.92 20.01
N LEU A 128 -12.85 -15.33 20.51
CA LEU A 128 -12.62 -15.48 21.96
C LEU A 128 -12.92 -14.19 22.73
N ARG A 129 -12.39 -13.06 22.26
CA ARG A 129 -12.63 -11.74 22.88
C ARG A 129 -14.08 -11.27 22.77
N LEU A 130 -14.75 -11.60 21.67
CA LEU A 130 -16.17 -11.32 21.52
C LEU A 130 -17.01 -12.17 22.49
N ASP A 131 -16.64 -13.43 22.70
CA ASP A 131 -17.35 -14.34 23.60
C ASP A 131 -17.19 -13.93 25.08
N GLU A 132 -16.05 -13.34 25.46
CA GLU A 132 -15.79 -12.75 26.79
C GLU A 132 -16.76 -11.61 27.16
N LEU A 133 -17.31 -10.89 26.18
CA LEU A 133 -18.26 -9.81 26.46
C LEU A 133 -19.61 -10.35 26.94
N LYS A 134 -20.09 -9.84 28.08
CA LYS A 134 -21.37 -10.23 28.70
C LYS A 134 -22.61 -9.67 28.00
N THR A 135 -22.44 -8.78 27.03
CA THR A 135 -23.53 -8.14 26.29
C THR A 135 -24.15 -9.08 25.26
N GLU A 136 -25.38 -8.78 24.84
CA GLU A 136 -26.13 -9.56 23.85
C GLU A 136 -25.39 -9.60 22.50
N LEU A 137 -25.27 -10.81 21.92
CA LEU A 137 -24.72 -11.01 20.59
C LEU A 137 -25.73 -10.55 19.54
N LEU A 138 -25.32 -9.57 18.72
CA LEU A 138 -26.06 -9.13 17.55
C LEU A 138 -25.55 -9.89 16.32
N GLU A 139 -26.46 -10.55 15.62
CA GLU A 139 -26.18 -11.21 14.33
C GLU A 139 -26.93 -10.49 13.21
N ILE A 140 -26.19 -9.79 12.36
CA ILE A 140 -26.76 -8.94 11.32
C ILE A 140 -26.44 -9.54 9.95
N GLY A 141 -27.47 -10.13 9.33
CA GLY A 141 -27.39 -10.68 7.98
C GLY A 141 -27.25 -9.59 6.91
N ALA A 142 -26.38 -9.85 5.93
CA ALA A 142 -26.24 -9.02 4.74
C ALA A 142 -27.44 -9.21 3.82
N ILE A 143 -27.91 -8.11 3.22
CA ILE A 143 -28.94 -8.16 2.19
C ILE A 143 -28.22 -8.25 0.84
N ASN A 144 -28.55 -9.28 0.06
CA ASN A 144 -27.93 -9.52 -1.23
C ASN A 144 -28.96 -9.34 -2.34
N HIS A 145 -28.56 -8.66 -3.40
CA HIS A 145 -29.42 -8.35 -4.53
C HIS A 145 -28.70 -8.63 -5.85
N HIS A 146 -29.42 -9.24 -6.79
CA HIS A 146 -28.98 -9.40 -8.17
C HIS A 146 -30.07 -8.85 -9.11
N PRO A 147 -29.74 -8.02 -10.10
CA PRO A 147 -30.74 -7.36 -10.95
C PRO A 147 -31.69 -8.31 -11.68
N ALA A 148 -31.23 -9.52 -12.04
CA ALA A 148 -32.00 -10.47 -12.84
C ALA A 148 -32.39 -11.77 -12.10
N ILE A 149 -31.99 -11.95 -10.84
CA ILE A 149 -32.24 -13.20 -10.09
C ILE A 149 -32.98 -12.85 -8.80
N LEU A 150 -34.27 -13.23 -8.75
CA LEU A 150 -35.07 -13.12 -7.54
C LEU A 150 -34.51 -14.06 -6.46
N ASN A 151 -34.48 -13.62 -5.20
CA ASN A 151 -33.94 -14.39 -4.06
C ASN A 151 -32.50 -14.89 -4.26
N PHE A 152 -31.67 -14.06 -4.91
CA PHE A 152 -30.27 -14.36 -5.14
C PHE A 152 -29.52 -14.73 -3.86
N LYS A 153 -28.87 -15.89 -3.87
CA LYS A 153 -27.96 -16.32 -2.80
C LYS A 153 -26.52 -16.11 -3.25
N PRO A 154 -25.74 -15.27 -2.56
CA PRO A 154 -24.36 -15.05 -2.94
C PRO A 154 -23.51 -16.28 -2.64
N LYS A 155 -22.38 -16.40 -3.33
CA LYS A 155 -21.31 -17.29 -2.88
C LYS A 155 -20.68 -16.69 -1.62
N VAL A 156 -20.61 -17.48 -0.55
CA VAL A 156 -19.93 -17.08 0.70
C VAL A 156 -18.58 -17.77 0.76
N SER A 157 -17.53 -17.00 1.07
CA SER A 157 -16.17 -17.56 1.22
C SER A 157 -16.03 -18.35 2.54
N SER A 158 -14.94 -19.11 2.69
CA SER A 158 -14.61 -19.74 3.98
C SER A 158 -14.40 -18.74 5.12
N LYS A 159 -14.15 -17.47 4.79
CA LYS A 159 -14.03 -16.36 5.73
C LYS A 159 -15.37 -15.73 6.10
N GLY A 160 -16.48 -16.23 5.53
CA GLY A 160 -17.81 -15.66 5.72
C GLY A 160 -18.09 -14.39 4.90
N THR A 161 -17.20 -14.02 3.97
CA THR A 161 -17.40 -12.84 3.12
C THR A 161 -18.26 -13.13 1.89
N VAL A 162 -18.98 -12.10 1.43
CA VAL A 162 -19.88 -12.17 0.28
C VAL A 162 -19.10 -11.99 -1.02
N GLY A 163 -19.16 -12.99 -1.91
CA GLY A 163 -18.52 -12.93 -3.22
C GLY A 163 -17.01 -12.74 -3.14
N ASN A 164 -16.49 -11.76 -3.89
CA ASN A 164 -15.12 -11.27 -3.80
C ASN A 164 -15.01 -9.95 -3.01
N SER A 165 -16.05 -9.57 -2.26
CA SER A 165 -16.04 -8.40 -1.40
C SER A 165 -15.42 -8.70 -0.03
N ALA A 166 -15.17 -7.64 0.75
CA ALA A 166 -14.75 -7.74 2.15
C ALA A 166 -15.92 -7.84 3.14
N PHE A 167 -17.17 -7.65 2.70
CA PHE A 167 -18.34 -7.61 3.58
C PHE A 167 -18.74 -9.00 4.04
N LEU A 168 -19.05 -9.13 5.33
CA LEU A 168 -19.50 -10.39 5.94
C LEU A 168 -20.96 -10.67 5.60
N GLN A 169 -21.25 -11.94 5.27
CA GLN A 169 -22.62 -12.43 5.09
C GLN A 169 -23.42 -12.31 6.40
N THR A 170 -22.78 -12.55 7.54
CA THR A 170 -23.34 -12.31 8.87
C THR A 170 -22.31 -11.58 9.71
N LEU A 171 -22.61 -10.34 10.09
CA LEU A 171 -21.80 -9.58 11.03
C LEU A 171 -22.23 -9.96 12.46
N ARG A 172 -21.34 -10.64 13.18
CA ARG A 172 -21.50 -11.00 14.60
C ARG A 172 -20.76 -9.98 15.45
N VAL A 173 -21.48 -9.23 16.28
CA VAL A 173 -20.90 -8.14 17.08
C VAL A 173 -21.67 -7.95 18.38
N LYS A 174 -21.02 -7.39 19.41
CA LYS A 174 -21.62 -7.09 20.71
C LYS A 174 -21.36 -5.63 21.06
N VAL A 175 -22.27 -5.01 21.82
CA VAL A 175 -21.99 -3.68 22.40
C VAL A 175 -20.79 -3.79 23.34
N GLY A 176 -19.84 -2.85 23.22
CA GLY A 176 -18.52 -2.90 23.83
C GLY A 176 -17.44 -3.55 22.97
N ALA A 177 -17.80 -4.12 21.80
CA ALA A 177 -16.83 -4.77 20.94
C ALA A 177 -15.89 -3.77 20.25
N ARG A 178 -14.62 -4.15 20.15
CA ARG A 178 -13.65 -3.50 19.25
C ARG A 178 -14.01 -3.80 17.80
N VAL A 179 -14.14 -2.76 16.99
CA VAL A 179 -14.47 -2.85 15.57
C VAL A 179 -13.52 -2.02 14.71
N MET A 180 -13.50 -2.34 13.43
CA MET A 180 -12.70 -1.65 12.42
C MET A 180 -13.51 -1.48 11.13
N LEU A 181 -13.38 -0.32 10.50
CA LEU A 181 -13.94 -0.08 9.17
C LEU A 181 -13.21 -0.93 8.12
N ILE A 182 -13.96 -1.52 7.20
CA ILE A 182 -13.40 -2.29 6.07
C ILE A 182 -13.54 -1.58 4.72
N HIS A 183 -14.08 -0.35 4.74
CA HIS A 183 -14.41 0.42 3.54
C HIS A 183 -14.26 1.92 3.82
N ASN A 184 -13.77 2.67 2.83
CA ASN A 184 -13.72 4.13 2.91
C ASN A 184 -15.15 4.67 2.82
N LEU A 185 -15.63 5.31 3.89
CA LEU A 185 -16.95 5.93 3.92
C LEU A 185 -16.88 7.41 3.55
N ASP A 186 -15.93 8.11 4.14
CA ASP A 186 -15.68 9.53 3.88
C ASP A 186 -14.22 9.82 4.23
N THR A 187 -13.39 9.98 3.20
CA THR A 187 -11.96 10.26 3.38
C THR A 187 -11.70 11.66 3.92
N PHE A 188 -12.59 12.63 3.66
CA PHE A 188 -12.45 13.99 4.19
C PHE A 188 -12.78 14.04 5.68
N ASP A 189 -13.71 13.20 6.14
CA ASP A 189 -14.05 13.05 7.57
C ASP A 189 -13.23 11.95 8.27
N CYS A 190 -12.11 11.53 7.67
CA CYS A 190 -11.20 10.51 8.20
C CYS A 190 -11.87 9.14 8.50
N LEU A 191 -13.04 8.87 7.91
CA LEU A 191 -13.75 7.59 7.99
C LEU A 191 -13.26 6.66 6.88
N THR A 192 -12.02 6.22 7.03
CA THR A 192 -11.32 5.37 6.07
C THR A 192 -11.37 3.90 6.47
N ASN A 193 -11.06 3.02 5.51
CA ASN A 193 -10.73 1.64 5.79
C ASN A 193 -9.62 1.57 6.87
N ASP A 194 -9.75 0.60 7.76
CA ASP A 194 -8.88 0.37 8.92
C ASP A 194 -9.00 1.40 10.07
N SER A 195 -9.91 2.39 9.99
CA SER A 195 -10.28 3.22 11.15
C SER A 195 -10.93 2.35 12.24
N ARG A 196 -10.47 2.53 13.48
CA ARG A 196 -10.72 1.62 14.61
C ARG A 196 -11.52 2.32 15.70
N GLY A 197 -12.45 1.60 16.31
CA GLY A 197 -13.31 2.15 17.36
C GLY A 197 -14.05 1.07 18.16
N THR A 198 -14.78 1.51 19.18
CA THR A 198 -15.58 0.64 20.03
C THR A 198 -17.06 0.84 19.70
N LEU A 199 -17.80 -0.26 19.51
CA LEU A 199 -19.26 -0.21 19.35
C LEU A 199 -19.90 0.19 20.68
N ALA A 200 -20.34 1.44 20.80
CA ALA A 200 -20.92 1.97 22.04
C ALA A 200 -22.42 1.66 22.16
N ALA A 201 -23.15 1.69 21.04
CA ALA A 201 -24.58 1.41 21.02
C ALA A 201 -25.07 1.04 19.62
N VAL A 202 -26.29 0.51 19.55
CA VAL A 202 -27.01 0.29 18.29
C VAL A 202 -28.36 0.97 18.31
N ILE A 203 -28.78 1.49 17.17
CA ILE A 203 -30.13 2.03 16.96
C ILE A 203 -30.90 1.02 16.14
N LYS A 204 -32.00 0.52 16.70
CA LYS A 204 -32.93 -0.42 16.04
C LYS A 204 -34.15 0.34 15.53
N ASP A 205 -34.75 -0.14 14.45
CA ASP A 205 -36.06 0.32 13.97
C ASP A 205 -37.21 -0.28 14.78
N LYS A 206 -38.46 0.02 14.37
CA LYS A 206 -39.67 -0.51 15.02
C LYS A 206 -39.81 -2.04 14.91
N LEU A 207 -39.14 -2.66 13.95
CA LEU A 207 -39.14 -4.10 13.71
C LEU A 207 -37.96 -4.80 14.42
N GLY A 208 -37.15 -4.06 15.17
CA GLY A 208 -35.97 -4.58 15.89
C GLY A 208 -34.71 -4.71 15.03
N SER A 209 -34.75 -4.30 13.75
CA SER A 209 -33.59 -4.36 12.87
C SER A 209 -32.61 -3.23 13.17
N VAL A 210 -31.32 -3.56 13.27
CA VAL A 210 -30.26 -2.56 13.50
C VAL A 210 -30.10 -1.70 12.25
N ILE A 211 -30.36 -0.39 12.39
CA ILE A 211 -30.26 0.61 11.32
C ILE A 211 -28.99 1.47 11.43
N LYS A 212 -28.50 1.74 12.65
CA LYS A 212 -27.24 2.47 12.88
C LYS A 212 -26.41 1.81 13.97
N MET A 213 -25.10 1.82 13.80
CA MET A 213 -24.12 1.48 14.82
C MET A 213 -23.40 2.74 15.29
N MET A 214 -23.40 2.99 16.59
CA MET A 214 -22.75 4.15 17.19
C MET A 214 -21.34 3.75 17.58
N ILE A 215 -20.34 4.23 16.84
CA ILE A 215 -18.93 3.86 17.03
C ILE A 215 -18.18 5.01 17.68
N MET A 216 -17.54 4.74 18.81
CA MET A 216 -16.55 5.64 19.40
C MET A 216 -15.20 5.31 18.79
N PHE A 217 -14.78 6.11 17.80
CA PHE A 217 -13.47 5.93 17.15
C PHE A 217 -12.33 6.31 18.09
N ASP A 218 -11.19 5.66 17.91
CA ASP A 218 -10.01 5.86 18.77
C ASP A 218 -9.39 7.25 18.54
N GLU A 219 -9.45 7.75 17.31
CA GLU A 219 -8.98 9.08 16.92
C GLU A 219 -10.16 10.07 16.85
N GLU A 220 -10.05 11.19 17.56
CA GLU A 220 -11.16 12.15 17.67
C GLU A 220 -11.54 12.78 16.32
N CYS A 221 -10.59 12.93 15.39
CA CYS A 221 -10.86 13.47 14.05
C CYS A 221 -11.79 12.57 13.22
N GLN A 222 -11.85 11.27 13.50
CA GLN A 222 -12.60 10.29 12.70
C GLN A 222 -14.11 10.47 12.91
N GLY A 223 -14.80 10.93 11.88
CA GLY A 223 -16.24 11.16 11.92
C GLY A 223 -16.65 12.46 12.60
N ALA A 224 -15.72 13.40 12.82
CA ALA A 224 -15.99 14.64 13.55
C ALA A 224 -17.04 15.53 12.84
N TYR A 225 -17.01 15.60 11.51
CA TYR A 225 -18.03 16.27 10.72
C TYR A 225 -19.37 15.53 10.81
N LYS A 226 -19.37 14.20 10.64
CA LYS A 226 -20.58 13.38 10.71
C LYS A 226 -21.28 13.41 12.08
N ARG A 227 -20.53 13.55 13.17
CA ARG A 227 -21.07 13.81 14.52
C ARG A 227 -21.74 15.17 14.60
N ARG A 228 -21.06 16.22 14.12
CA ARG A 228 -21.58 17.60 14.11
C ARG A 228 -22.86 17.75 13.27
N SER A 229 -22.97 17.00 12.16
CA SER A 229 -24.17 17.04 11.31
C SER A 229 -25.38 16.32 11.91
N GLN A 230 -25.24 15.58 13.02
CA GLN A 230 -26.34 14.88 13.69
C GLN A 230 -26.44 15.22 15.20
N PRO A 231 -26.80 16.46 15.58
CA PRO A 231 -26.77 16.93 16.96
C PRO A 231 -27.62 16.10 17.94
N GLN A 232 -28.78 15.61 17.50
CA GLN A 232 -29.66 14.79 18.34
C GLN A 232 -29.02 13.44 18.72
N LEU A 233 -28.29 12.82 17.78
CA LEU A 233 -27.56 11.58 18.07
C LEU A 233 -26.35 11.87 18.94
N GLN A 234 -25.66 12.99 18.72
CA GLN A 234 -24.53 13.40 19.55
C GLN A 234 -24.94 13.64 21.01
N LEU A 235 -26.12 14.21 21.25
CA LEU A 235 -26.65 14.40 22.60
C LEU A 235 -26.92 13.05 23.30
N LYS A 236 -27.46 12.08 22.56
CA LYS A 236 -27.81 10.76 23.10
C LYS A 236 -26.59 9.83 23.24
N TYR A 237 -25.61 9.95 22.34
CA TYR A 237 -24.41 9.13 22.28
C TYR A 237 -23.17 10.03 22.11
N PRO A 238 -22.75 10.73 23.17
CA PRO A 238 -21.60 11.63 23.11
C PRO A 238 -20.34 10.93 22.58
N GLY A 239 -19.65 11.60 21.66
CA GLY A 239 -18.40 11.10 21.05
C GLY A 239 -18.57 9.97 20.03
N CYS A 240 -19.80 9.51 19.77
CA CYS A 240 -20.04 8.38 18.87
C CYS A 240 -20.43 8.83 17.46
N THR A 241 -19.74 8.28 16.46
CA THR A 241 -20.06 8.48 15.05
C THR A 241 -21.09 7.44 14.57
N PRO A 242 -22.20 7.85 13.93
CA PRO A 242 -23.18 6.92 13.39
C PRO A 242 -22.68 6.27 12.08
N ILE A 243 -22.62 4.94 12.07
CA ILE A 243 -22.31 4.11 10.90
C ILE A 243 -23.58 3.38 10.45
N GLU A 244 -23.80 3.38 9.14
CA GLU A 244 -24.97 2.81 8.47
C GLU A 244 -24.52 1.68 7.53
N LYS A 245 -25.47 0.87 7.05
CA LYS A 245 -25.20 -0.11 6.00
C LYS A 245 -24.82 0.63 4.72
N VAL A 246 -23.80 0.12 4.03
CA VAL A 246 -23.42 0.64 2.71
C VAL A 246 -23.76 -0.36 1.63
N GLN A 247 -23.99 0.16 0.44
CA GLN A 247 -24.15 -0.63 -0.77
C GLN A 247 -22.78 -0.87 -1.41
N PHE A 248 -22.45 -2.13 -1.71
CA PHE A 248 -21.24 -2.47 -2.45
C PHE A 248 -21.57 -3.39 -3.62
N THR A 249 -21.13 -3.00 -4.82
CA THR A 249 -21.30 -3.79 -6.05
C THR A 249 -20.06 -4.62 -6.29
N TYR A 250 -20.23 -5.92 -6.53
CA TYR A 250 -19.14 -6.86 -6.74
C TYR A 250 -19.38 -7.72 -7.98
N SER A 251 -18.30 -8.22 -8.57
CA SER A 251 -18.36 -9.03 -9.79
C SER A 251 -18.61 -10.50 -9.46
N LEU A 252 -19.49 -11.14 -10.24
CA LEU A 252 -19.72 -12.59 -10.17
C LEU A 252 -18.77 -13.37 -11.07
N SER A 253 -18.09 -12.70 -12.01
CA SER A 253 -17.10 -13.32 -12.90
C SER A 253 -15.72 -13.33 -12.25
N LYS A 254 -14.98 -14.42 -12.46
CA LYS A 254 -13.54 -14.48 -12.15
C LYS A 254 -12.67 -13.85 -13.24
N LYS A 255 -13.20 -13.65 -14.46
CA LYS A 255 -12.47 -13.10 -15.62
C LYS A 255 -12.92 -11.66 -15.87
N GLN A 256 -11.94 -10.76 -15.91
CA GLN A 256 -12.09 -9.29 -16.01
C GLN A 256 -12.46 -8.79 -17.43
N THR A 257 -12.54 -9.68 -18.42
CA THR A 257 -12.51 -9.34 -19.86
C THR A 257 -13.86 -9.35 -20.59
N GLN A 258 -14.98 -9.65 -19.90
CA GLN A 258 -16.34 -9.48 -20.45
C GLN A 258 -17.18 -8.70 -19.45
N ALA A 259 -18.22 -8.02 -19.92
CA ALA A 259 -19.22 -7.33 -19.10
C ALA A 259 -19.73 -8.28 -18.00
N SER A 260 -19.08 -8.22 -16.85
CA SER A 260 -19.26 -9.25 -15.83
C SER A 260 -20.59 -8.98 -15.15
N SER A 261 -21.47 -9.98 -15.09
CA SER A 261 -22.65 -9.92 -14.24
C SER A 261 -22.22 -9.51 -12.82
N THR A 262 -22.91 -8.51 -12.27
CA THR A 262 -22.63 -7.94 -10.95
C THR A 262 -23.78 -8.23 -10.00
N ALA A 263 -23.44 -8.31 -8.72
CA ALA A 263 -24.39 -8.38 -7.63
C ALA A 263 -24.05 -7.31 -6.59
N THR A 264 -25.01 -7.03 -5.71
CA THR A 264 -24.90 -5.99 -4.70
C THR A 264 -25.07 -6.60 -3.31
N VAL A 265 -24.23 -6.18 -2.37
CA VAL A 265 -24.36 -6.48 -0.95
C VAL A 265 -24.65 -5.19 -0.17
N TYR A 266 -25.60 -5.25 0.76
CA TYR A 266 -25.89 -4.19 1.72
C TYR A 266 -25.57 -4.70 3.13
N GLN A 267 -24.54 -4.12 3.74
CA GLN A 267 -24.04 -4.52 5.05
C GLN A 267 -23.29 -3.38 5.74
N PHE A 268 -23.19 -3.42 7.07
CA PHE A 268 -22.31 -2.51 7.79
C PHE A 268 -20.85 -2.75 7.39
N PRO A 269 -20.08 -1.69 7.09
CA PRO A 269 -18.68 -1.80 6.70
C PRO A 269 -17.77 -2.00 7.92
N LEU A 270 -18.13 -2.92 8.81
CA LEU A 270 -17.47 -3.15 10.10
C LEU A 270 -17.13 -4.63 10.28
N VAL A 271 -16.01 -4.88 10.94
CA VAL A 271 -15.62 -6.21 11.46
C VAL A 271 -15.10 -6.07 12.89
N VAL A 272 -15.19 -7.14 13.68
CA VAL A 272 -14.57 -7.20 15.01
C VAL A 272 -13.05 -7.16 14.86
N CYS A 273 -12.37 -6.38 15.69
CA CYS A 273 -10.93 -6.09 15.56
C CYS A 273 -10.22 -5.96 16.93
N TYR A 274 -10.24 -7.05 17.71
CA TYR A 274 -9.31 -7.24 18.83
C TYR A 274 -7.95 -7.77 18.34
N ALA A 275 -8.00 -8.53 17.26
CA ALA A 275 -6.87 -9.05 16.52
C ALA A 275 -6.96 -8.59 15.07
N ALA A 276 -5.81 -8.32 14.45
CA ALA A 276 -5.72 -8.10 13.01
C ALA A 276 -4.43 -8.69 12.42
N THR A 277 -4.43 -8.87 11.10
CA THR A 277 -3.26 -9.39 10.41
C THR A 277 -2.15 -8.34 10.32
N CYS A 278 -0.87 -8.74 10.28
CA CYS A 278 0.25 -7.81 10.10
C CYS A 278 0.11 -6.92 8.85
N HIS A 279 -0.45 -7.44 7.75
CA HIS A 279 -0.75 -6.68 6.53
C HIS A 279 -1.67 -5.48 6.77
N LYS A 280 -2.62 -5.60 7.72
CA LYS A 280 -3.58 -4.54 8.06
C LYS A 280 -2.97 -3.42 8.90
N PHE A 281 -1.85 -3.71 9.55
CA PHE A 281 -1.08 -2.71 10.30
C PHE A 281 0.06 -2.10 9.49
N GLN A 282 0.20 -2.41 8.19
CA GLN A 282 1.27 -1.82 7.38
C GLN A 282 1.13 -0.28 7.33
N GLY A 283 2.20 0.45 7.65
CA GLY A 283 2.19 1.91 7.78
C GLY A 283 1.61 2.47 9.09
N GLN A 284 0.81 1.70 9.84
CA GLN A 284 0.16 2.18 11.06
C GLN A 284 1.07 2.07 12.30
N GLU A 285 0.81 2.93 13.28
CA GLU A 285 1.41 2.90 14.60
C GLU A 285 0.37 2.50 15.65
N ILE A 286 0.81 1.79 16.68
CA ILE A 286 0.05 1.58 17.90
C ILE A 286 0.61 2.57 18.92
N ALA A 287 -0.07 3.72 19.03
CA ALA A 287 0.34 4.81 19.91
C ALA A 287 0.37 4.37 21.39
N LYS A 288 1.29 4.97 22.17
CA LYS A 288 1.30 4.80 23.63
C LYS A 288 -0.02 5.28 24.23
N PRO A 289 -0.54 4.67 25.32
CA PRO A 289 0.05 3.55 26.08
C PRO A 289 -0.41 2.16 25.61
N GLN A 290 -1.04 2.04 24.43
CA GLN A 290 -1.64 0.80 23.97
C GLN A 290 -0.59 -0.28 23.74
N LYS A 291 -0.76 -1.45 24.37
CA LYS A 291 0.12 -2.60 24.22
C LYS A 291 -0.24 -3.41 22.98
N SER A 292 0.72 -4.15 22.44
CA SER A 292 0.49 -5.07 21.33
C SER A 292 1.04 -6.46 21.61
N ALA A 293 0.17 -7.45 21.44
CA ALA A 293 0.45 -8.87 21.59
C ALA A 293 0.76 -9.47 20.21
N MET A 294 1.99 -9.94 19.99
CA MET A 294 2.47 -10.36 18.67
C MET A 294 2.83 -11.85 18.65
N ASP A 295 2.24 -12.60 17.72
CA ASP A 295 2.52 -14.03 17.55
C ASP A 295 3.42 -14.32 16.35
N PHE A 296 4.73 -14.36 16.60
CA PHE A 296 5.76 -14.57 15.59
C PHE A 296 5.78 -16.00 15.02
N ARG A 297 5.14 -16.98 15.67
CA ARG A 297 5.05 -18.35 15.14
C ARG A 297 4.18 -18.42 13.89
N THR A 298 3.31 -17.42 13.72
CA THR A 298 2.43 -17.34 12.56
C THR A 298 3.09 -16.74 11.32
N VAL A 299 4.32 -16.23 11.42
CA VAL A 299 5.07 -15.66 10.30
C VAL A 299 5.40 -16.74 9.26
N PHE A 300 5.09 -16.46 8.00
CA PHE A 300 5.32 -17.38 6.87
C PHE A 300 5.93 -16.71 5.63
N GLN A 301 6.20 -15.40 5.69
CA GLN A 301 6.84 -14.62 4.63
C GLN A 301 7.90 -13.70 5.20
N PRO A 302 8.91 -13.33 4.39
CA PRO A 302 9.92 -12.36 4.80
C PRO A 302 9.29 -11.01 5.18
N ALA A 303 10.02 -10.24 5.97
CA ALA A 303 9.64 -8.91 6.48
C ALA A 303 8.41 -8.87 7.41
N MET A 304 7.62 -9.94 7.56
CA MET A 304 6.47 -9.96 8.47
C MET A 304 6.85 -9.67 9.91
N GLY A 305 7.91 -10.33 10.41
CA GLY A 305 8.41 -10.10 11.77
C GLY A 305 8.83 -8.65 12.00
N TYR A 306 9.57 -8.07 11.05
CA TYR A 306 9.95 -6.66 11.07
C TYR A 306 8.74 -5.72 11.07
N VAL A 307 7.76 -5.98 10.19
CA VAL A 307 6.54 -5.16 10.10
C VAL A 307 5.73 -5.24 11.37
N MET A 308 5.66 -6.40 12.04
CA MET A 308 5.00 -6.53 13.34
C MET A 308 5.71 -5.70 14.42
N LEU A 309 7.02 -5.88 14.59
CA LEU A 309 7.81 -5.19 15.63
C LEU A 309 7.77 -3.66 15.47
N SER A 310 7.86 -3.17 14.24
CA SER A 310 7.87 -1.74 13.93
C SER A 310 6.51 -1.05 14.05
N ARG A 311 5.46 -1.72 14.57
CA ARG A 311 4.15 -1.10 14.85
C ARG A 311 4.11 -0.38 16.19
N VAL A 312 4.96 -0.78 17.14
CA VAL A 312 5.05 -0.14 18.45
C VAL A 312 6.29 0.76 18.49
N PRO A 313 6.19 2.00 19.01
CA PRO A 313 7.34 2.90 19.12
C PRO A 313 8.24 2.61 20.33
N SER A 314 7.80 1.80 21.29
CA SER A 314 8.58 1.47 22.49
C SER A 314 8.54 -0.02 22.82
N LEU A 315 9.66 -0.52 23.34
CA LEU A 315 9.80 -1.91 23.79
C LEU A 315 8.82 -2.27 24.91
N GLU A 316 8.34 -1.31 25.71
CA GLU A 316 7.37 -1.53 26.78
C GLU A 316 5.98 -1.96 26.30
N GLN A 317 5.61 -1.54 25.08
CA GLN A 317 4.33 -1.91 24.48
C GLN A 317 4.37 -3.32 23.87
N LEU A 318 5.56 -3.86 23.62
CA LEU A 318 5.74 -5.14 22.97
C LEU A 318 5.49 -6.30 23.93
N HIS A 319 4.51 -7.14 23.59
CA HIS A 319 4.27 -8.43 24.22
C HIS A 319 4.43 -9.53 23.17
N ILE A 320 5.36 -10.45 23.38
CA ILE A 320 5.59 -11.59 22.50
C ILE A 320 4.86 -12.81 23.05
N ILE A 321 4.06 -13.46 22.19
CA ILE A 321 3.23 -14.60 22.58
C ILE A 321 4.00 -15.90 22.51
N ASP A 322 4.01 -16.63 23.62
CA ASP A 322 4.59 -17.96 23.83
C ASP A 322 6.10 -18.07 23.58
N SER A 323 6.57 -17.79 22.38
CA SER A 323 7.98 -17.90 21.99
C SER A 323 8.32 -16.96 20.83
N LEU A 324 9.61 -16.66 20.66
CA LEU A 324 10.15 -15.91 19.52
C LEU A 324 10.95 -16.87 18.61
N PRO A 325 10.37 -17.40 17.51
CA PRO A 325 11.13 -18.19 16.56
C PRO A 325 12.05 -17.27 15.75
N GLU A 326 13.34 -17.25 16.05
CA GLU A 326 14.30 -16.33 15.42
C GLU A 326 14.44 -16.55 13.92
N ALA A 327 14.27 -17.79 13.47
CA ALA A 327 14.20 -18.13 12.04
C ALA A 327 13.06 -17.42 11.29
N ASN A 328 12.06 -16.89 12.01
CA ASN A 328 10.97 -16.11 11.43
C ASN A 328 11.28 -14.60 11.33
N LEU A 329 12.46 -14.16 11.76
CA LEU A 329 12.94 -12.79 11.65
C LEU A 329 13.93 -12.69 10.48
N TYR A 330 13.40 -12.75 9.26
CA TYR A 330 14.19 -12.72 8.04
C TYR A 330 13.64 -11.74 7.00
N VAL A 331 14.53 -11.33 6.11
CA VAL A 331 14.31 -10.30 5.08
C VAL A 331 14.09 -10.92 3.71
N ASP A 332 13.47 -10.16 2.80
CA ASP A 332 13.32 -10.57 1.41
C ASP A 332 14.62 -10.21 0.66
N LEU A 333 15.26 -11.21 0.05
CA LEU A 333 16.54 -11.03 -0.64
C LEU A 333 16.41 -10.14 -1.88
N ASN A 334 15.30 -10.22 -2.61
CA ASN A 334 15.09 -9.37 -3.80
C ASN A 334 14.93 -7.91 -3.39
N ALA A 335 14.17 -7.65 -2.31
CA ALA A 335 14.05 -6.32 -1.75
C ALA A 335 15.39 -5.79 -1.23
N MET A 336 16.20 -6.64 -0.59
CA MET A 336 17.53 -6.27 -0.11
C MET A 336 18.48 -5.92 -1.26
N MET A 337 18.49 -6.70 -2.33
CA MET A 337 19.31 -6.42 -3.51
C MET A 337 18.94 -5.08 -4.12
N GLU A 338 17.65 -4.80 -4.25
CA GLU A 338 17.18 -3.53 -4.78
C GLU A 338 17.47 -2.36 -3.84
N LEU A 339 17.32 -2.53 -2.52
CA LEU A 339 17.70 -1.52 -1.54
C LEU A 339 19.17 -1.11 -1.71
N ARG A 340 20.09 -2.08 -1.85
CA ARG A 340 21.52 -1.81 -2.06
C ARG A 340 21.78 -1.05 -3.36
N ARG A 341 21.06 -1.41 -4.44
CA ARG A 341 21.14 -0.67 -5.71
C ARG A 341 20.69 0.78 -5.51
N MET A 342 19.54 0.99 -4.85
CA MET A 342 19.01 2.31 -4.53
C MET A 342 19.96 3.14 -3.67
N GLU A 343 20.57 2.56 -2.65
CA GLU A 343 21.58 3.22 -1.81
C GLU A 343 22.81 3.67 -2.63
N SER A 344 23.25 2.87 -3.60
CA SER A 344 24.39 3.20 -4.46
C SER A 344 24.15 4.38 -5.41
N VAL A 345 22.87 4.66 -5.73
CA VAL A 345 22.47 5.78 -6.61
C VAL A 345 21.77 6.91 -5.84
N SER A 346 21.67 6.78 -4.51
CA SER A 346 20.97 7.74 -3.66
C SER A 346 21.75 9.04 -3.59
N VAL A 347 21.09 10.16 -3.89
CA VAL A 347 21.72 11.48 -3.89
C VAL A 347 22.25 11.83 -2.50
N THR A 348 21.54 11.45 -1.44
CA THR A 348 21.99 11.60 -0.04
C THR A 348 23.31 10.87 0.19
N HIS A 349 23.41 9.60 -0.21
CA HIS A 349 24.60 8.77 0.02
C HIS A 349 25.79 9.21 -0.82
N VAL A 350 25.58 9.53 -2.10
CA VAL A 350 26.64 10.01 -3.00
C VAL A 350 27.20 11.34 -2.49
N THR A 351 26.35 12.25 -2.01
CA THR A 351 26.79 13.52 -1.42
C THR A 351 27.60 13.30 -0.14
N LEU A 352 27.21 12.37 0.73
CA LEU A 352 27.95 12.05 1.94
C LEU A 352 29.31 11.37 1.66
N MET A 353 29.37 10.48 0.66
CA MET A 353 30.62 9.84 0.25
C MET A 353 31.60 10.87 -0.35
N THR A 354 31.12 11.73 -1.24
CA THR A 354 31.94 12.81 -1.81
C THR A 354 32.36 13.86 -0.78
N GLN A 355 31.58 14.06 0.29
CA GLN A 355 31.98 14.90 1.42
C GLN A 355 33.00 14.24 2.35
N LYS A 356 32.96 12.91 2.53
CA LYS A 356 33.99 12.15 3.29
C LYS A 356 35.36 12.19 2.63
N ASP A 357 35.39 12.27 1.29
CA ASP A 357 36.62 12.41 0.50
C ASP A 357 37.09 13.88 0.38
N ASN A 358 36.33 14.83 0.95
CA ASN A 358 36.72 16.24 0.98
C ASN A 358 37.59 16.49 2.22
N PRO A 359 38.80 17.06 2.09
CA PRO A 359 39.66 17.26 3.24
C PRO A 359 38.99 18.26 4.21
N PRO A 360 39.25 18.15 5.53
CA PRO A 360 38.54 18.92 6.54
C PRO A 360 38.59 20.42 6.23
N MET A 361 37.56 21.19 6.61
CA MET A 361 37.44 22.65 6.36
C MET A 361 38.70 23.48 6.67
N ARG A 362 39.58 22.97 7.54
CA ARG A 362 40.91 23.53 7.83
C ARG A 362 41.88 23.44 6.64
N GLU A 363 41.88 22.31 5.93
CA GLU A 363 42.66 22.07 4.71
C GLU A 363 42.14 22.94 3.55
N ILE A 364 40.81 23.03 3.39
CA ILE A 364 40.18 23.87 2.37
C ILE A 364 40.55 25.35 2.59
N ARG A 365 40.53 25.82 3.85
CA ARG A 365 40.99 27.18 4.19
C ARG A 365 42.48 27.37 3.92
N ARG A 366 43.31 26.35 4.17
CA ARG A 366 44.75 26.39 3.89
C ARG A 366 45.04 26.46 2.39
N ILE A 367 44.34 25.64 1.59
CA ILE A 367 44.46 25.61 0.12
C ILE A 367 43.95 26.93 -0.47
N ALA A 368 42.81 27.45 0.01
CA ALA A 368 42.28 28.74 -0.40
C ALA A 368 43.20 29.91 -0.03
N GLN A 369 43.86 29.84 1.13
CA GLN A 369 44.81 30.86 1.58
C GLN A 369 46.11 30.84 0.76
N VAL A 370 46.66 29.65 0.46
CA VAL A 370 47.83 29.51 -0.43
C VAL A 370 47.50 29.97 -1.85
N ALA A 371 46.33 29.64 -2.38
CA ALA A 371 45.88 30.12 -3.68
C ALA A 371 45.72 31.65 -3.72
N TRP A 372 45.16 32.25 -2.66
CA TRP A 372 45.04 33.69 -2.52
C TRP A 372 46.41 34.40 -2.44
N GLU A 373 47.33 33.87 -1.62
CA GLU A 373 48.68 34.41 -1.49
C GLU A 373 49.48 34.30 -2.80
N THR A 374 49.30 33.21 -3.55
CA THR A 374 49.96 33.02 -4.86
C THR A 374 49.47 34.05 -5.88
N VAL A 375 48.16 34.33 -5.91
CA VAL A 375 47.56 35.31 -6.81
C VAL A 375 47.89 36.75 -6.39
N ALA A 376 47.94 37.03 -5.08
CA ALA A 376 48.25 38.35 -4.54
C ALA A 376 49.73 38.77 -4.76
N HIS A 377 50.67 37.83 -4.81
CA HIS A 377 52.09 38.12 -5.04
C HIS A 377 52.51 38.11 -6.52
N SER A 378 51.63 37.69 -7.43
CA SER A 378 51.86 37.77 -8.88
C SER A 378 51.40 39.09 -9.52
N GLY A 379 50.85 40.02 -8.74
CA GLY A 379 50.17 41.23 -9.23
C GLY A 379 50.92 42.55 -9.09
N ASP A 380 52.26 42.56 -9.03
CA ASP A 380 53.02 43.82 -8.99
C ASP A 380 54.32 43.76 -9.79
N LYS A 381 54.21 43.82 -11.13
CA LYS A 381 55.20 44.44 -12.03
C LYS A 381 54.49 44.98 -13.27
N ARG A 382 54.43 46.31 -13.39
CA ARG A 382 54.07 47.05 -14.61
C ARG A 382 55.32 47.49 -15.37
N ASP A 383 55.13 47.57 -16.69
CA ASP A 383 55.84 48.35 -17.72
C ASP A 383 57.29 47.96 -18.10
N GLU A 384 57.44 47.45 -19.34
CA GLU A 384 58.41 47.94 -20.35
C GLU A 384 58.15 47.25 -21.73
N ASP A 385 57.86 48.05 -22.76
CA ASP A 385 57.95 47.72 -24.21
C ASP A 385 59.37 48.14 -24.70
N PRO A 386 59.94 47.75 -25.88
CA PRO A 386 59.38 47.00 -27.03
C PRO A 386 60.35 46.01 -27.75
N LYS A 387 59.86 45.32 -28.81
CA LYS A 387 60.53 44.89 -30.08
C LYS A 387 60.56 43.38 -30.44
N VAL A 388 59.82 43.09 -31.51
CA VAL A 388 60.20 42.36 -32.76
C VAL A 388 61.08 41.10 -32.63
N LEU A 389 60.50 39.94 -32.97
CA LEU A 389 61.04 39.07 -34.03
C LEU A 389 59.98 38.13 -34.60
N ALA A 390 59.92 38.16 -35.93
CA ALA A 390 59.01 37.44 -36.81
C ALA A 390 59.27 35.94 -36.83
N THR A 391 58.22 35.16 -37.12
CA THR A 391 58.03 34.32 -38.34
C THR A 391 56.73 33.53 -38.14
N GLN A 392 55.68 33.79 -38.93
CA GLN A 392 55.30 33.02 -40.13
C GLN A 392 55.03 31.53 -39.80
N SER A 393 53.89 30.91 -40.12
CA SER A 393 52.86 31.25 -41.11
C SER A 393 51.69 30.26 -41.03
N SER A 394 50.51 30.78 -41.42
CA SER A 394 49.46 30.17 -42.25
C SER A 394 48.64 28.99 -41.69
N SER A 395 47.30 28.99 -41.73
CA SER A 395 46.38 29.85 -42.50
C SER A 395 44.91 29.63 -42.12
N ASN A 396 44.20 30.76 -41.95
CA ASN A 396 42.87 31.15 -42.45
C ASN A 396 41.61 30.31 -42.10
N VAL A 397 40.59 30.75 -41.31
CA VAL A 397 39.73 31.99 -41.32
C VAL A 397 38.71 31.95 -42.50
N PRO A 398 37.42 32.43 -42.44
CA PRO A 398 36.79 33.40 -41.49
C PRO A 398 35.29 33.26 -41.04
N LEU A 399 34.97 34.00 -39.94
CA LEU A 399 33.90 35.02 -39.63
C LEU A 399 32.38 34.64 -39.71
N GLU A 400 31.54 34.71 -38.65
CA GLU A 400 31.01 35.85 -37.82
C GLU A 400 29.86 36.67 -38.51
N PRO A 401 28.95 37.43 -37.83
CA PRO A 401 28.28 37.26 -36.51
C PRO A 401 26.86 37.93 -36.35
N GLU A 402 26.38 37.97 -35.08
CA GLU A 402 25.50 38.93 -34.35
C GLU A 402 24.03 39.25 -34.77
N ASP A 403 23.11 39.23 -33.78
CA ASP A 403 22.56 40.47 -33.21
C ASP A 403 21.70 40.27 -31.94
N SER A 404 21.81 41.26 -31.04
CA SER A 404 21.17 41.44 -29.72
C SER A 404 19.90 42.32 -29.83
N VAL A 405 18.97 42.36 -28.84
CA VAL A 405 18.65 43.50 -27.92
C VAL A 405 17.19 43.26 -27.44
N VAL A 406 16.86 42.96 -26.17
CA VAL A 406 16.61 43.78 -24.96
C VAL A 406 15.47 44.83 -25.02
N SER A 407 14.65 44.85 -23.94
CA SER A 407 13.72 45.90 -23.41
C SER A 407 12.24 45.88 -23.84
N ILE A 408 11.20 46.11 -23.00
CA ILE A 408 11.03 46.51 -21.58
C ILE A 408 9.60 46.14 -21.08
N LEU A 409 9.52 46.01 -19.75
CA LEU A 409 8.45 45.70 -18.79
C LEU A 409 7.20 46.63 -18.66
N LYS A 410 6.22 46.12 -17.88
CA LYS A 410 5.11 46.74 -17.08
C LYS A 410 3.77 46.91 -17.82
N ASN A 411 2.57 46.58 -17.29
CA ASN A 411 2.12 46.52 -15.89
C ASN A 411 0.72 45.83 -15.74
N THR A 412 0.48 45.30 -14.52
CA THR A 412 -0.78 45.26 -13.72
C THR A 412 -1.95 44.27 -13.97
N ALA A 413 -2.29 43.56 -12.87
CA ALA A 413 -3.44 42.68 -12.56
C ALA A 413 -4.73 43.52 -12.20
N PRO A 414 -5.86 43.00 -11.62
CA PRO A 414 -6.25 41.63 -11.22
C PRO A 414 -7.75 41.20 -11.44
N TYR A 415 -8.07 39.94 -11.09
CA TYR A 415 -9.33 39.35 -10.56
C TYR A 415 -10.71 39.59 -11.22
N ALA A 416 -11.40 38.48 -11.60
CA ALA A 416 -12.70 38.02 -11.06
C ALA A 416 -13.47 37.15 -12.08
N SER A 417 -13.90 35.95 -11.67
CA SER A 417 -14.95 35.20 -12.38
C SER A 417 -16.01 34.78 -11.37
N GLN A 418 -17.19 35.40 -11.50
CA GLN A 418 -18.44 35.01 -10.85
C GLN A 418 -19.18 33.93 -11.66
N ASP A 419 -19.97 33.18 -10.92
CA ASP A 419 -20.97 32.20 -11.31
C ASP A 419 -21.90 32.61 -12.47
N HIS A 420 -22.37 31.64 -13.27
CA HIS A 420 -23.77 31.22 -13.22
C HIS A 420 -24.11 30.01 -14.13
N SER A 421 -24.88 29.12 -13.50
CA SER A 421 -25.81 28.07 -13.94
C SER A 421 -26.55 28.15 -15.30
N SER A 422 -26.99 26.95 -15.74
CA SER A 422 -28.31 26.56 -16.33
C SER A 422 -28.19 25.90 -17.73
N HIS A 423 -28.46 24.59 -17.87
CA HIS A 423 -29.74 23.88 -18.16
C HIS A 423 -29.96 23.54 -19.66
N HIS A 424 -30.20 22.23 -19.91
CA HIS A 424 -30.96 21.61 -21.03
C HIS A 424 -30.45 21.88 -22.47
N ASP A 425 -30.51 20.99 -23.47
CA ASP A 425 -31.39 19.86 -23.72
C ASP A 425 -30.82 18.91 -24.80
N SER A 426 -31.43 17.73 -24.89
CA SER A 426 -31.21 16.63 -25.84
C SER A 426 -31.36 16.97 -27.33
N VAL A 427 -30.56 16.33 -28.22
CA VAL A 427 -31.01 15.93 -29.57
C VAL A 427 -30.39 14.59 -30.01
N LYS A 428 -31.26 13.72 -30.52
CA LYS A 428 -31.01 12.41 -31.14
C LYS A 428 -30.28 12.55 -32.48
N GLY A 429 -29.31 11.66 -32.74
CA GLY A 429 -28.73 11.45 -34.08
C GLY A 429 -28.63 9.96 -34.41
N ARG A 430 -29.55 9.50 -35.26
CA ARG A 430 -29.67 8.13 -35.77
C ARG A 430 -28.92 8.05 -37.10
N TRP A 431 -27.95 7.15 -37.26
CA TRP A 431 -27.48 6.71 -38.59
C TRP A 431 -27.32 5.18 -38.62
N LYS A 432 -28.05 4.57 -39.57
CA LYS A 432 -28.00 3.17 -39.99
C LYS A 432 -27.14 3.08 -41.25
N GLY A 433 -26.48 1.95 -41.45
CA GLY A 433 -26.33 1.34 -42.77
C GLY A 433 -24.89 0.99 -43.17
N GLY A 434 -24.65 -0.29 -43.48
CA GLY A 434 -23.44 -0.73 -44.16
C GLY A 434 -23.08 -2.19 -43.89
N GLN A 435 -23.78 -3.12 -44.53
CA GLN A 435 -23.38 -4.53 -44.64
C GLN A 435 -22.11 -4.66 -45.49
N ASN A 436 -21.24 -5.62 -45.17
CA ASN A 436 -20.60 -6.48 -46.17
C ASN A 436 -20.09 -7.78 -45.54
N LYS A 437 -20.55 -8.91 -46.10
CA LYS A 437 -19.95 -10.26 -45.99
C LYS A 437 -18.82 -10.37 -47.04
N PRO A 438 -17.92 -11.37 -46.91
CA PRO A 438 -18.04 -12.62 -47.69
C PRO A 438 -17.85 -13.87 -46.79
N GLN A 439 -18.63 -14.97 -46.89
CA GLN A 439 -18.45 -16.15 -47.79
C GLN A 439 -16.98 -16.57 -47.94
N GLY A 440 -16.52 -17.80 -47.75
CA GLY A 440 -17.10 -19.13 -47.54
C GLY A 440 -15.95 -20.14 -47.84
N GLY A 441 -15.94 -21.32 -47.22
CA GLY A 441 -14.91 -22.34 -47.47
C GLY A 441 -15.03 -23.55 -46.56
N ASP A 442 -15.79 -24.54 -47.01
CA ASP A 442 -15.92 -25.89 -46.45
C ASP A 442 -14.62 -26.70 -46.57
N ILE A 443 -14.31 -27.55 -45.59
CA ILE A 443 -13.73 -28.89 -45.81
C ILE A 443 -14.26 -29.88 -44.74
N HIS A 444 -14.89 -30.95 -45.21
CA HIS A 444 -15.26 -32.19 -44.50
C HIS A 444 -14.11 -33.22 -44.51
N HIS A 445 -13.96 -34.02 -43.45
CA HIS A 445 -13.60 -35.47 -43.39
C HIS A 445 -13.41 -35.83 -41.90
N LEU A 446 -14.26 -36.58 -41.18
CA LEU A 446 -14.65 -38.01 -41.19
C LEU A 446 -13.52 -39.05 -40.97
N THR A 447 -13.63 -39.69 -39.79
CA THR A 447 -13.59 -41.15 -39.47
C THR A 447 -12.29 -41.93 -39.23
N GLY A 448 -12.39 -42.81 -38.21
CA GLY A 448 -11.60 -44.05 -37.97
C GLY A 448 -10.58 -43.90 -36.84
N GLY A 449 -10.64 -44.59 -35.69
CA GLY A 449 -10.93 -46.01 -35.43
C GLY A 449 -9.60 -46.63 -34.92
N GLU A 450 -9.40 -46.93 -33.64
CA GLU A 450 -9.70 -48.18 -32.93
C GLU A 450 -8.40 -48.76 -32.29
N LYS A 451 -8.56 -49.24 -31.04
CA LYS A 451 -7.96 -50.44 -30.41
C LYS A 451 -6.52 -50.50 -29.86
N GLY A 452 -6.43 -51.19 -28.71
CA GLY A 452 -5.23 -51.85 -28.16
C GLY A 452 -4.89 -51.39 -26.73
N ASP A 453 -5.59 -51.76 -25.65
CA ASP A 453 -5.78 -53.08 -25.02
C ASP A 453 -4.64 -53.53 -24.06
N ASN A 454 -5.07 -54.13 -22.94
CA ASN A 454 -4.35 -54.82 -21.84
C ASN A 454 -3.54 -54.01 -20.81
N GLY A 455 -3.61 -54.27 -19.50
CA GLY A 455 -4.34 -55.29 -18.76
C GLY A 455 -3.90 -55.36 -17.28
N TYR A 456 -4.83 -55.81 -16.43
CA TYR A 456 -4.69 -56.63 -15.21
C TYR A 456 -3.59 -56.31 -14.16
N PHE A 457 -4.01 -56.06 -12.91
CA PHE A 457 -3.98 -57.08 -11.85
C PHE A 457 -4.83 -56.68 -10.63
N SER A 458 -5.69 -57.61 -10.25
CA SER A 458 -6.48 -57.68 -9.02
C SER A 458 -5.64 -58.16 -7.84
N HIS A 459 -5.95 -57.73 -6.63
CA HIS A 459 -6.05 -58.65 -5.48
C HIS A 459 -6.97 -58.09 -4.38
N GLN A 460 -8.06 -58.82 -4.14
CA GLN A 460 -8.84 -58.86 -2.92
C GLN A 460 -8.58 -60.22 -2.26
N GLU A 461 -8.35 -60.24 -0.95
CA GLU A 461 -8.68 -61.32 -0.01
C GLU A 461 -9.05 -60.61 1.31
N LYS A 462 -10.29 -60.67 1.85
CA LYS A 462 -11.10 -61.75 2.46
C LYS A 462 -11.04 -61.77 4.00
N ASN A 463 -12.19 -61.43 4.59
CA ASN A 463 -12.93 -62.03 5.72
C ASN A 463 -12.25 -62.37 7.08
N ALA A 464 -12.83 -61.79 8.15
CA ALA A 464 -13.51 -62.43 9.31
C ALA A 464 -13.69 -61.33 10.38
N GLY A 465 -14.79 -61.09 11.10
CA GLY A 465 -15.86 -61.93 11.63
C GLY A 465 -15.92 -61.64 13.15
N GLY A 466 -17.08 -61.29 13.72
CA GLY A 466 -17.25 -61.28 15.18
C GLY A 466 -18.15 -60.20 15.78
N SER A 467 -19.43 -60.55 15.92
CA SER A 467 -20.42 -59.97 16.84
C SER A 467 -20.11 -60.33 18.30
N LEU A 468 -20.36 -59.44 19.28
CA LEU A 468 -21.24 -59.67 20.45
C LEU A 468 -21.00 -58.63 21.58
N HIS A 469 -22.13 -58.19 22.14
CA HIS A 469 -22.45 -57.67 23.49
C HIS A 469 -21.31 -57.26 24.45
N SER A 470 -21.42 -56.16 25.20
CA SER A 470 -22.58 -55.69 26.00
C SER A 470 -22.47 -54.20 26.30
#